data_AF-A0A812TA03-F1
#
_entry.id   AF-A0A812TA03-F1
#
_cell.length_a   1.000
_cell.length_b   1.000
_cell.length_c   1.000
_cell.angle_alpha   90.00
_cell.angle_beta   90.00
_cell.angle_gamma   90.00
#
_symmetry.space_group_name_H-M   'P 1'
#
loop_
_entity.id
_entity.type
_entity.pdbx_description
1 polymer ?
#
loop_
_entity_poly.entity_id
_entity_poly.type
_entity_poly.pdbx_seq_one_letter_code
_entity_poly.pdbx_strand_id
1 'polypeptide(L)'
;MIGVTGYPGVGKSSWVNAVRRVSSPNDPDYAEICVDGPTMEPMMYKFPVQTQKPCVIWDLPGVGTAGYPPEKYLQKLGIRHFDVVVLITDQRFTEAELLLLDDLRHWNVPFFMVRNKIDLDVERELDAEQDVLDNRGFGDQIEDDERREIVRDTLINVKEDLSILHHVDSVYCISSIKQFWHSCGP
;
A
#
# COMPACT_ATOMS: atom_id res chain seq x y z
N MET A 1 16.25 -10.20 -0.81
CA MET A 1 15.96 -8.77 -0.72
C MET A 1 14.54 -8.52 -1.18
N ILE A 2 13.74 -7.88 -0.32
CA ILE A 2 12.39 -7.43 -0.64
C ILE A 2 12.47 -5.94 -0.94
N GLY A 3 12.03 -5.50 -2.11
CA GLY A 3 11.96 -4.08 -2.45
C GLY A 3 10.56 -3.55 -2.17
N VAL A 4 10.43 -2.38 -1.54
CA VAL A 4 9.14 -1.75 -1.27
C VAL A 4 9.10 -0.44 -2.04
N THR A 5 8.13 -0.29 -2.93
CA THR A 5 8.02 0.86 -3.82
C THR A 5 6.56 1.28 -3.97
N GLY A 6 6.33 2.44 -4.61
CA GLY A 6 5.03 3.09 -4.69
C GLY A 6 5.14 4.60 -4.64
N TYR A 7 4.06 5.29 -4.98
CA TYR A 7 4.02 6.76 -4.98
C TYR A 7 4.41 7.35 -3.59
N PRO A 8 4.95 8.57 -3.50
CA PRO A 8 5.15 9.24 -2.20
C PRO A 8 3.88 9.30 -1.36
N GLY A 9 4.00 9.11 -0.04
CA GLY A 9 2.86 9.24 0.88
C GLY A 9 1.91 8.04 0.95
N VAL A 10 2.08 7.00 0.14
CA VAL A 10 1.26 5.76 0.17
C VAL A 10 1.48 4.89 1.42
N GLY A 11 2.42 5.26 2.30
CA GLY A 11 2.67 4.56 3.57
C GLY A 11 3.72 3.45 3.51
N LYS A 12 4.69 3.52 2.60
CA LYS A 12 5.79 2.54 2.48
C LYS A 12 6.56 2.33 3.78
N SER A 13 7.11 3.39 4.36
CA SER A 13 7.93 3.30 5.58
C SER A 13 7.11 2.80 6.78
N SER A 14 5.83 3.19 6.89
CA SER A 14 4.89 2.65 7.86
C SER A 14 4.68 1.14 7.70
N TRP A 15 4.56 0.67 6.45
CA TRP A 15 4.44 -0.75 6.14
C TRP A 15 5.73 -1.51 6.50
N VAL A 16 6.90 -0.95 6.20
CA VAL A 16 8.22 -1.53 6.57
C VAL A 16 8.29 -1.74 8.08
N ASN A 17 7.90 -0.74 8.87
CA ASN A 17 7.84 -0.81 10.33
C ASN A 17 6.85 -1.87 10.81
N ALA A 18 5.64 -1.91 10.25
CA ALA A 18 4.61 -2.85 10.63
C ALA A 18 5.03 -4.31 10.40
N VAL A 19 5.59 -4.62 9.22
CA VAL A 19 6.04 -5.97 8.87
C VAL A 19 7.24 -6.41 9.71
N ARG A 20 8.11 -5.47 10.09
CA ARG A 20 9.25 -5.72 10.99
C ARG A 20 8.87 -5.73 12.46
N ARG A 21 7.61 -5.39 12.81
CA ARG A 21 7.11 -5.22 14.18
C ARG A 21 7.89 -4.19 15.00
N VAL A 22 8.36 -3.13 14.34
CA VAL A 22 9.04 -1.99 14.96
C VAL A 22 8.03 -0.87 15.08
N SER A 23 7.69 -0.46 16.30
CA SER A 23 6.60 0.50 16.54
C SER A 23 7.01 1.77 17.27
N SER A 24 8.23 1.84 17.80
CA SER A 24 8.72 2.99 18.54
C SER A 24 9.60 3.84 17.62
N PRO A 25 9.28 5.13 17.41
CA PRO A 25 10.17 6.06 16.70
C PRO A 25 11.54 6.24 17.38
N ASN A 26 11.65 5.87 18.67
CA ASN A 26 12.92 5.89 19.41
C ASN A 26 13.75 4.62 19.19
N ASP A 27 13.22 3.62 18.49
CA ASP A 27 13.97 2.42 18.13
C ASP A 27 14.99 2.77 17.02
N PRO A 28 16.29 2.47 17.18
CA PRO A 28 17.29 2.73 16.14
C PRO A 28 17.00 1.99 14.83
N ASP A 29 16.19 0.93 14.87
CA ASP A 29 15.77 0.19 13.69
C ASP A 29 14.49 0.73 13.04
N TYR A 30 13.89 1.81 13.55
CA TYR A 30 12.66 2.42 13.02
C TYR A 30 12.89 3.07 11.65
N ALA A 31 12.06 2.73 10.67
CA ALA A 31 12.02 3.43 9.39
C ALA A 31 11.32 4.77 9.57
N GLU A 32 12.04 5.87 9.41
CA GLU A 32 11.47 7.21 9.55
C GLU A 32 10.32 7.42 8.57
N ILE A 33 9.18 7.84 9.12
CA ILE A 33 8.02 8.25 8.32
C ILE A 33 8.22 9.73 8.02
N CYS A 34 8.79 10.05 6.87
CA CYS A 34 9.07 11.43 6.51
C CYS A 34 7.75 12.17 6.23
N VAL A 35 7.46 13.19 7.05
CA VAL A 35 6.32 14.10 6.89
C VAL A 35 6.65 15.19 5.84
N ASP A 36 7.94 15.48 5.66
CA ASP A 36 8.45 16.63 4.90
C ASP A 36 8.83 16.31 3.44
N GLY A 37 8.77 15.04 3.01
CA GLY A 37 9.06 14.69 1.62
C GLY A 37 9.26 13.19 1.34
N PRO A 38 9.35 12.80 0.06
CA PRO A 38 9.62 11.41 -0.32
C PRO A 38 11.02 10.95 0.10
N THR A 39 11.17 9.66 0.40
CA THR A 39 12.47 8.98 0.49
C THR A 39 13.28 9.26 -0.77
N MET A 40 14.44 9.91 -0.63
CA MET A 40 15.28 10.34 -1.77
C MET A 40 16.34 9.29 -2.14
N GLU A 41 16.70 8.41 -1.21
CA GLU A 41 17.68 7.34 -1.43
C GLU A 41 17.15 6.00 -0.90
N PRO A 42 17.47 4.87 -1.55
CA PRO A 42 17.09 3.55 -1.05
C PRO A 42 17.63 3.29 0.35
N MET A 43 16.76 2.90 1.28
CA MET A 43 17.15 2.58 2.66
C MET A 43 16.92 1.11 2.96
N MET A 44 17.96 0.44 3.49
CA MET A 44 17.91 -0.97 3.86
C MET A 44 17.57 -1.15 5.34
N TYR A 45 16.61 -2.02 5.61
CA TYR A 45 16.12 -2.37 6.93
C TYR A 45 16.20 -3.88 7.17
N LYS A 46 16.86 -4.27 8.27
CA LYS A 46 16.97 -5.68 8.69
C LYS A 46 15.81 -6.06 9.58
N PHE A 47 15.36 -7.32 9.53
CA PHE A 47 14.43 -7.80 10.54
C PHE A 47 15.11 -7.86 11.92
N PRO A 48 14.46 -7.41 13.01
CA PRO A 48 15.05 -7.41 14.35
C PRO A 48 15.43 -8.82 14.85
N VAL A 49 14.70 -9.84 14.40
CA VAL A 49 14.95 -11.24 14.75
C VAL A 49 15.85 -11.88 13.69
N GLN A 50 16.99 -12.41 14.13
CA GLN A 50 17.87 -13.19 13.27
C GLN A 50 17.22 -14.54 12.94
N THR A 51 16.96 -14.75 11.65
CA THR A 51 16.48 -16.01 11.09
C THR A 51 17.62 -16.73 10.36
N GLN A 52 17.43 -18.02 10.05
CA GLN A 52 18.44 -18.78 9.28
C GLN A 52 18.62 -18.29 7.84
N LYS A 53 17.66 -17.54 7.30
CA LYS A 53 17.74 -16.89 5.99
C LYS A 53 17.65 -15.38 6.21
N PRO A 54 18.78 -14.65 6.20
CA PRO A 54 18.76 -13.21 6.45
C PRO A 54 17.86 -12.53 5.42
N CYS A 55 16.79 -11.93 5.90
CA CYS A 55 15.85 -11.17 5.08
C CYS A 55 16.11 -9.68 5.32
N VAL A 56 16.09 -8.90 4.24
CA VAL A 56 16.21 -7.44 4.29
C VAL A 56 15.11 -6.82 3.44
N ILE A 57 14.55 -5.74 3.93
CA ILE A 57 13.60 -4.89 3.23
C ILE A 57 14.33 -3.64 2.77
N TRP A 58 14.15 -3.25 1.52
CA TRP A 58 14.59 -1.96 1.02
C TRP A 58 13.37 -1.06 0.84
N ASP A 59 13.32 0.05 1.55
CA ASP A 59 12.38 1.14 1.27
C ASP A 59 12.93 1.95 0.10
N LEU A 60 12.23 1.89 -1.03
CA LEU A 60 12.66 2.52 -2.27
C LEU A 60 12.03 3.92 -2.42
N PRO A 61 12.75 4.87 -3.02
CA PRO A 61 12.24 6.19 -3.35
C PRO A 61 10.91 6.15 -4.08
N GLY A 62 10.05 7.15 -3.88
CA GLY A 62 8.77 7.18 -4.60
C GLY A 62 8.97 7.25 -6.12
N VAL A 63 8.26 6.41 -6.86
CA VAL A 63 8.27 6.47 -8.33
C VAL A 63 7.68 7.81 -8.81
N GLY A 64 8.29 8.44 -9.80
CA GLY A 64 7.83 9.73 -10.33
C GLY A 64 8.28 10.97 -9.54
N THR A 65 9.16 10.82 -8.56
CA THR A 65 9.76 11.95 -7.81
C THR A 65 10.93 12.60 -8.56
N ALA A 66 11.28 13.84 -8.18
CA ALA A 66 12.45 14.53 -8.71
C ALA A 66 13.73 13.70 -8.45
N GLY A 67 14.28 13.08 -9.50
CA GLY A 67 15.43 12.17 -9.43
C GLY A 67 15.12 10.73 -9.87
N TYR A 68 13.85 10.34 -9.85
CA TYR A 68 13.36 8.98 -10.12
C TYR A 68 12.25 8.99 -11.19
N PRO A 69 12.57 9.43 -12.44
CA PRO A 69 11.61 9.38 -13.53
C PRO A 69 11.26 7.91 -13.81
N PRO A 70 9.99 7.58 -14.08
CA PRO A 70 9.53 6.19 -14.18
C PRO A 70 10.38 5.34 -15.14
N GLU A 71 10.80 5.91 -16.28
CA GLU A 71 11.54 5.21 -17.33
C GLU A 71 12.96 4.81 -16.94
N LYS A 72 13.54 5.48 -15.93
CA LYS A 72 14.88 5.16 -15.41
C LYS A 72 14.83 4.54 -14.02
N TYR A 73 13.64 4.40 -13.43
CA TYR A 73 13.45 3.97 -12.05
C TYR A 73 14.03 2.58 -11.81
N LEU A 74 13.65 1.61 -12.65
CA LEU A 74 14.10 0.23 -12.56
C LEU A 74 15.62 0.09 -12.71
N GLN A 75 16.22 0.82 -13.66
CA GLN A 75 17.66 0.79 -13.90
C GLN A 75 18.44 1.46 -12.76
N LYS A 76 17.99 2.62 -12.27
CA LYS A 76 18.67 3.35 -11.20
C LYS A 76 18.68 2.60 -9.88
N LEU A 77 17.58 1.92 -9.56
CA LEU A 77 17.42 1.22 -8.29
C LEU A 77 17.82 -0.26 -8.36
N GLY A 78 18.19 -0.75 -9.55
CA GLY A 78 18.57 -2.13 -9.74
C GLY A 78 17.45 -3.10 -9.34
N ILE A 79 16.19 -2.76 -9.64
CA ILE A 79 15.01 -3.50 -9.14
C ILE A 79 15.03 -4.98 -9.58
N ARG A 80 15.72 -5.31 -10.67
CA ARG A 80 15.93 -6.69 -11.14
C ARG A 80 16.74 -7.57 -10.19
N HIS A 81 17.45 -6.98 -9.24
CA HIS A 81 18.24 -7.72 -8.27
C HIS A 81 17.45 -8.10 -7.01
N PHE A 82 16.18 -7.68 -6.91
CA PHE A 82 15.30 -8.06 -5.82
C PHE A 82 14.69 -9.44 -6.06
N ASP A 83 14.52 -10.20 -4.97
CA ASP A 83 13.84 -11.51 -5.03
C ASP A 83 12.33 -11.32 -5.24
N VAL A 84 11.79 -10.21 -4.69
CA VAL A 84 10.40 -9.80 -4.85
C VAL A 84 10.24 -8.32 -4.57
N VAL A 85 9.26 -7.69 -5.23
CA VAL A 85 8.89 -6.29 -5.03
C VAL A 85 7.48 -6.19 -4.45
N VAL A 86 7.29 -5.33 -3.45
CA VAL A 86 5.99 -4.95 -2.91
C VAL A 86 5.67 -3.56 -3.44
N LEU A 87 4.72 -3.48 -4.36
CA LEU A 87 4.19 -2.23 -4.90
C LEU A 87 3.01 -1.80 -4.01
N ILE A 88 3.23 -0.76 -3.22
CA ILE A 88 2.22 -0.17 -2.34
C ILE A 88 1.60 1.01 -3.06
N THR A 89 0.28 0.97 -3.23
CA THR A 89 -0.51 2.07 -3.78
C THR A 89 -1.59 2.47 -2.77
N ASP A 90 -2.07 3.70 -2.85
CA ASP A 90 -3.29 4.14 -2.17
C ASP A 90 -4.26 4.72 -3.22
N GLN A 91 -5.29 5.44 -2.79
CA GLN A 91 -6.37 6.09 -3.53
C GLN A 91 -6.24 6.19 -5.07
N ARG A 92 -5.11 6.62 -5.62
CA ARG A 92 -4.89 6.75 -7.07
C ARG A 92 -3.75 5.87 -7.54
N PHE A 93 -4.02 5.06 -8.58
CA PHE A 93 -3.01 4.41 -9.38
C PHE A 93 -2.51 5.37 -10.46
N THR A 94 -1.20 5.59 -10.52
CA THR A 94 -0.57 6.59 -11.41
C THR A 94 0.05 5.93 -12.65
N GLU A 95 0.24 6.72 -13.71
CA GLU A 95 0.98 6.28 -14.91
C GLU A 95 2.40 5.81 -14.57
N ALA A 96 3.03 6.44 -13.56
CA ALA A 96 4.33 6.03 -13.04
C ALA A 96 4.31 4.61 -12.47
N GLU A 97 3.25 4.20 -11.78
CA GLU A 97 3.09 2.84 -11.25
C GLU A 97 2.75 1.84 -12.37
N LEU A 98 2.01 2.24 -13.42
CA LEU A 98 1.78 1.41 -14.60
C LEU A 98 3.08 1.07 -15.32
N LEU A 99 3.91 2.08 -15.58
CA LEU A 99 5.22 1.89 -16.20
C LEU A 99 6.11 0.97 -15.36
N LEU A 100 6.08 1.12 -14.03
CA LEU A 100 6.80 0.24 -13.12
C LEU A 100 6.29 -1.21 -13.18
N LEU A 101 4.98 -1.44 -13.23
CA LEU A 101 4.41 -2.78 -13.39
C LEU A 101 4.86 -3.44 -14.68
N ASP A 102 4.82 -2.70 -15.79
CA ASP A 102 5.24 -3.21 -17.10
C ASP A 102 6.72 -3.58 -17.10
N ASP A 103 7.54 -2.76 -16.44
CA ASP A 103 8.96 -3.03 -16.22
C ASP A 103 9.19 -4.31 -15.37
N LEU A 104 8.47 -4.47 -14.27
CA LEU A 104 8.55 -5.68 -13.42
C LEU A 104 8.19 -6.94 -14.21
N ARG A 105 7.13 -6.89 -15.02
CA ARG A 105 6.72 -7.98 -15.91
C ARG A 105 7.76 -8.28 -16.97
N HIS A 106 8.23 -7.24 -17.67
CA HIS A 106 9.18 -7.38 -18.76
C HIS A 106 10.47 -8.08 -18.29
N TRP A 107 10.90 -7.81 -17.06
CA TRP A 107 12.08 -8.41 -16.46
C TRP A 107 11.81 -9.66 -15.60
N ASN A 108 10.57 -10.15 -15.57
CA ASN A 108 10.12 -11.28 -14.75
C ASN A 108 10.52 -11.15 -13.27
N VAL A 109 10.43 -9.93 -12.72
CA VAL A 109 10.66 -9.68 -11.29
C VAL A 109 9.35 -10.00 -10.56
N PRO A 110 9.33 -10.95 -9.61
CA PRO A 110 8.13 -11.24 -8.84
C PRO A 110 7.66 -10.02 -8.06
N PHE A 111 6.36 -9.78 -8.00
CA PHE A 111 5.83 -8.66 -7.25
C PHE A 111 4.46 -8.93 -6.62
N PHE A 112 4.14 -8.16 -5.57
CA PHE A 112 2.84 -8.10 -4.93
C PHE A 112 2.30 -6.68 -4.99
N MET A 113 1.02 -6.53 -5.34
CA MET A 113 0.34 -5.24 -5.24
C MET A 113 -0.41 -5.15 -3.92
N VAL A 114 -0.16 -4.07 -3.19
CA VAL A 114 -0.79 -3.78 -1.89
C VAL A 114 -1.55 -2.47 -1.99
N ARG A 115 -2.88 -2.50 -1.83
CA ARG A 115 -3.72 -1.31 -1.68
C ARG A 115 -3.77 -0.93 -0.20
N ASN A 116 -3.08 0.15 0.15
CA ASN A 116 -3.10 0.70 1.50
C ASN A 116 -4.23 1.72 1.69
N LYS A 117 -4.55 2.02 2.95
CA LYS A 117 -5.56 2.99 3.37
C LYS A 117 -6.97 2.64 2.88
N ILE A 118 -7.29 1.35 2.82
CA ILE A 118 -8.63 0.87 2.40
C ILE A 118 -9.76 1.40 3.31
N ASP A 119 -9.42 1.74 4.56
CA ASP A 119 -10.29 2.47 5.49
C ASP A 119 -10.82 3.78 4.90
N LEU A 120 -10.00 4.53 4.15
CA LEU A 120 -10.44 5.77 3.52
C LEU A 120 -11.37 5.53 2.33
N ASP A 121 -11.20 4.40 1.64
CA ASP A 121 -12.12 3.99 0.58
C ASP A 121 -13.48 3.61 1.18
N VAL A 122 -13.48 2.84 2.28
CA VAL A 122 -14.71 2.49 3.02
C VAL A 122 -15.40 3.71 3.62
N GLU A 123 -14.65 4.62 4.25
CA GLU A 123 -15.22 5.84 4.85
C GLU A 123 -15.96 6.67 3.80
N ARG A 124 -15.43 6.76 2.57
CA ARG A 124 -16.10 7.45 1.47
C ARG A 124 -17.40 6.81 1.05
N GLU A 125 -17.46 5.48 0.97
CA GLU A 125 -18.68 4.76 0.63
C GLU A 125 -19.73 4.91 1.75
N LEU A 126 -19.30 4.87 3.02
CA LEU A 126 -20.19 5.12 4.15
C LEU A 126 -20.73 6.55 4.16
N ASP A 127 -19.88 7.55 3.92
CA ASP A 127 -20.30 8.95 3.85
C ASP A 127 -21.29 9.16 2.70
N ALA A 128 -21.03 8.56 1.54
CA ALA A 128 -21.92 8.64 0.38
C ALA A 128 -23.29 8.00 0.66
N GLU A 129 -23.34 6.86 1.36
CA GLU A 129 -24.61 6.21 1.71
C GLU A 129 -25.35 7.00 2.80
N GLN A 130 -24.65 7.54 3.80
CA GLN A 130 -25.26 8.40 4.81
C GLN A 130 -25.86 9.66 4.19
N ASP A 131 -25.17 10.29 3.23
CA ASP A 131 -25.71 11.44 2.48
C ASP A 131 -27.02 11.08 1.76
N VAL A 132 -27.15 9.86 1.25
CA VAL A 132 -28.40 9.38 0.61
C VAL A 132 -29.52 9.23 1.63
N LEU A 133 -29.24 8.68 2.82
CA LEU A 133 -30.22 8.52 3.90
C LEU A 133 -30.71 9.87 4.42
N ASP A 134 -29.78 10.79 4.68
CA ASP A 134 -30.06 12.14 5.17
C ASP A 134 -30.98 12.90 4.18
N ASN A 135 -30.69 12.80 2.88
CA ASN A 135 -31.50 13.41 1.83
C ASN A 135 -32.92 12.82 1.70
N ARG A 136 -33.12 11.57 2.15
CA ARG A 136 -34.44 10.92 2.18
C ARG A 136 -35.27 11.32 3.41
N GLY A 137 -34.71 12.13 4.32
CA GLY A 137 -35.38 12.60 5.54
C GLY A 137 -35.36 11.59 6.69
N PHE A 138 -34.56 10.54 6.57
CA PHE A 138 -34.29 9.58 7.63
C PHE A 138 -32.97 9.99 8.29
N GLY A 139 -33.03 10.63 9.45
CA GLY A 139 -31.83 10.92 10.26
C GLY A 139 -31.29 9.68 10.99
N ASP A 140 -31.50 8.50 10.41
CA ASP A 140 -31.02 7.23 10.95
C ASP A 140 -29.56 7.03 10.54
N GLN A 141 -28.78 6.51 11.49
CA GLN A 141 -27.41 6.10 11.23
C GLN A 141 -27.42 4.77 10.49
N ILE A 142 -26.45 4.57 9.59
CA ILE A 142 -26.22 3.28 8.94
C ILE A 142 -26.12 2.17 10.00
N GLU A 143 -26.94 1.13 9.86
CA GLU A 143 -26.95 0.00 10.78
C GLU A 143 -25.67 -0.85 10.65
N ASP A 144 -25.32 -1.59 11.71
CA ASP A 144 -24.09 -2.40 11.73
C ASP A 144 -24.03 -3.48 10.64
N ASP A 145 -25.18 -4.05 10.24
CA ASP A 145 -25.25 -5.03 9.15
C ASP A 145 -24.97 -4.39 7.79
N GLU A 146 -25.59 -3.24 7.51
CA GLU A 146 -25.39 -2.48 6.27
C GLU A 146 -23.94 -1.97 6.17
N ARG A 147 -23.38 -1.49 7.29
CA ARG A 147 -21.96 -1.11 7.36
C ARG A 147 -21.03 -2.28 7.00
N ARG A 148 -21.32 -3.50 7.47
CA ARG A 148 -20.53 -4.69 7.14
C ARG A 148 -20.60 -5.02 5.65
N GLU A 149 -21.77 -4.86 5.04
CA GLU A 149 -21.98 -5.06 3.61
C GLU A 149 -21.18 -4.05 2.79
N ILE A 150 -21.27 -2.75 3.12
CA ILE A 150 -20.50 -1.69 2.48
C ILE A 150 -18.99 -1.99 2.55
N VAL A 151 -18.46 -2.33 3.74
CA VAL A 151 -17.04 -2.69 3.90
C VAL A 151 -16.64 -3.84 2.98
N ARG A 152 -17.47 -4.88 2.90
CA ARG A 152 -17.22 -6.07 2.09
C ARG A 152 -17.22 -5.73 0.60
N ASP A 153 -18.21 -4.96 0.16
CA ASP A 153 -18.37 -4.59 -1.24
C ASP A 153 -17.26 -3.66 -1.70
N THR A 154 -16.88 -2.66 -0.89
CA THR A 154 -15.71 -1.82 -1.17
C THR A 154 -14.45 -2.66 -1.34
N LEU A 155 -14.22 -3.65 -0.46
CA LEU A 155 -13.04 -4.52 -0.54
C LEU A 155 -13.03 -5.38 -1.81
N ILE A 156 -14.18 -5.91 -2.23
CA ILE A 156 -14.31 -6.71 -3.44
C ILE A 156 -14.09 -5.82 -4.67
N ASN A 157 -14.81 -4.71 -4.76
CA ASN A 157 -14.74 -3.79 -5.89
C ASN A 157 -13.32 -3.27 -6.10
N VAL A 158 -12.65 -2.80 -5.04
CA VAL A 158 -11.27 -2.30 -5.12
C VAL A 158 -10.31 -3.39 -5.59
N LYS A 159 -10.47 -4.63 -5.12
CA LYS A 159 -9.62 -5.75 -5.57
C LYS A 159 -9.87 -6.09 -7.02
N GLU A 160 -11.12 -6.21 -7.43
CA GLU A 160 -11.50 -6.57 -8.80
C GLU A 160 -11.07 -5.49 -9.79
N ASP A 161 -11.37 -4.22 -9.50
CA ASP A 161 -11.00 -3.09 -10.34
C ASP A 161 -9.49 -3.04 -10.54
N LEU A 162 -8.70 -3.08 -9.46
CA LEU A 162 -7.24 -3.03 -9.58
C LEU A 162 -6.68 -4.27 -10.28
N SER A 163 -7.22 -5.46 -10.01
CA SER A 163 -6.76 -6.70 -10.64
C SER A 163 -7.02 -6.70 -12.14
N ILE A 164 -8.22 -6.28 -12.56
CA ILE A 164 -8.66 -6.23 -13.95
C ILE A 164 -7.95 -5.09 -14.69
N LEU A 165 -8.03 -3.87 -14.17
CA LEU A 165 -7.51 -2.66 -14.82
C LEU A 165 -6.00 -2.73 -15.01
N HIS A 166 -5.30 -3.35 -14.06
CA HIS A 166 -3.85 -3.41 -14.09
C HIS A 166 -3.31 -4.79 -14.42
N HIS A 167 -4.13 -5.80 -14.75
CA HIS A 167 -3.69 -7.15 -15.07
C HIS A 167 -2.77 -7.77 -14.01
N VAL A 168 -3.21 -7.73 -12.76
CA VAL A 168 -2.49 -8.26 -11.60
C VAL A 168 -3.24 -9.46 -11.03
N ASP A 169 -2.52 -10.54 -10.72
CA ASP A 169 -3.14 -11.79 -10.27
C ASP A 169 -3.83 -11.67 -8.91
N SER A 170 -3.33 -10.79 -8.04
CA SER A 170 -3.87 -10.60 -6.69
C SER A 170 -3.51 -9.23 -6.14
N VAL A 171 -4.49 -8.59 -5.48
CA VAL A 171 -4.34 -7.33 -4.77
C VAL A 171 -4.62 -7.54 -3.29
N TYR A 172 -3.68 -7.10 -2.44
CA TYR A 172 -3.80 -7.19 -0.99
C TYR A 172 -4.25 -5.84 -0.43
N CYS A 173 -5.46 -5.78 0.12
CA CYS A 173 -5.96 -4.59 0.80
C CYS A 173 -5.50 -4.59 2.26
N ILE A 174 -4.95 -3.46 2.71
CA ILE A 174 -4.57 -3.24 4.10
C ILE A 174 -5.12 -1.90 4.59
N SER A 175 -5.44 -1.84 5.88
CA SER A 175 -5.89 -0.60 6.52
C SER A 175 -4.75 0.14 7.19
N SER A 176 -4.84 1.47 7.17
CA SER A 176 -3.99 2.38 7.92
C SER A 176 -4.39 2.51 9.39
N ILE A 177 -5.60 2.08 9.77
CA ILE A 177 -6.16 2.22 11.13
C ILE A 177 -6.17 0.86 11.84
N LYS A 178 -5.63 0.81 13.06
CA LYS A 178 -5.56 -0.42 13.87
C LYS A 178 -6.92 -0.99 14.32
N GLN A 179 -7.97 -0.20 14.32
CA GLN A 179 -9.33 -0.65 14.68
C GLN A 179 -10.02 -1.40 13.53
N PHE A 180 -9.67 -1.08 12.28
CA PHE A 180 -10.28 -1.69 11.09
C PHE A 180 -10.00 -3.20 10.97
N TRP A 181 -8.89 -3.68 11.52
CA TRP A 181 -8.53 -5.10 11.54
C TRP A 181 -9.52 -5.95 12.38
N HIS A 182 -10.22 -5.34 13.34
CA HIS A 182 -11.25 -6.02 14.14
C HIS A 182 -12.61 -6.04 13.43
N SER A 183 -12.85 -5.13 12.48
CA SER A 183 -14.04 -5.09 11.64
C SER A 183 -13.98 -6.08 10.48
N CYS A 184 -12.79 -6.61 10.18
CA CYS A 184 -12.51 -7.40 8.97
C CYS A 184 -12.06 -8.85 9.23
N GLY A 185 -12.39 -9.47 10.38
CA GLY A 185 -12.41 -10.94 10.40
C GLY A 185 -12.63 -11.65 11.74
N PRO A 186 -12.82 -12.98 11.70
CA PRO A 186 -13.14 -13.79 10.52
C PRO A 186 -14.58 -13.61 10.03
#